data_AF-A0A5C7J720-F1
#
_entry.id   AF-A0A5C7J720-F1
#
_cell.length_a   1.000
_cell.length_b   1.000
_cell.length_c   1.000
_cell.angle_alpha   90.00
_cell.angle_beta   90.00
_cell.angle_gamma   90.00
#
_symmetry.space_group_name_H-M   'P 1'
#
loop_
_entity.id
_entity.type
_entity.pdbx_description
1 polymer ?
#
loop_
_entity_poly.entity_id
_entity_poly.type
_entity_poly.pdbx_seq_one_letter_code
_entity_poly.pdbx_strand_id
1 'polypeptide(L)'
;MERKTQFSVGYFAVALLAILLLQNAWVGMRTIAPLPYSEFQTLLRENKVAEIAVADNQIHGTLKAPLADGKQKFVTTRVDPGLAKDLAQYDVKFAGVVQSTFLRDVLGWVVPALVFIALWLLIMRRFADKMGGGGFMNIGKSKAKVYVETDTRVSFADVAGVDEAKEELKEIVGFLRDPQHYGRLGGRVPKGVLLVGPPGTGKTLLARAVAGEAGVPFFSISGSEFVEMFVGVGAARVRDLFEQARQAAPCIIFIDELD
;
A
#
# COMPACT_ATOMS: atom_id res chain seq x y z
N MET A 1 17.49 7.46 25.79
CA MET A 1 17.38 6.04 25.41
C MET A 1 15.91 5.63 25.51
N GLU A 2 15.14 5.76 24.43
CA GLU A 2 13.72 5.37 24.42
C GLU A 2 13.57 3.91 23.98
N ARG A 3 13.02 3.07 24.85
CA ARG A 3 12.72 1.66 24.56
C ARG A 3 11.46 1.59 23.69
N LYS A 4 11.64 1.33 22.40
CA LYS A 4 10.55 0.91 21.50
C LYS A 4 10.02 -0.45 22.00
N THR A 5 8.80 -0.46 22.51
CA THR A 5 8.07 -1.70 22.80
C THR A 5 7.77 -2.40 21.48
N GLN A 6 8.65 -3.32 21.09
CA GLN A 6 8.37 -4.26 20.01
C GLN A 6 7.24 -5.17 20.50
N PHE A 7 6.01 -4.87 20.10
CA PHE A 7 4.87 -5.77 20.25
C PHE A 7 5.17 -7.03 19.44
N SER A 8 5.77 -8.03 20.09
CA SER A 8 6.07 -9.31 19.46
C SER A 8 4.77 -10.04 19.18
N VAL A 9 4.61 -10.52 17.95
CA VAL A 9 3.49 -11.35 17.46
C VAL A 9 3.11 -12.48 18.45
N GLY A 10 4.07 -12.97 19.25
CA GLY A 10 3.84 -13.93 20.33
C GLY A 10 2.81 -13.50 21.39
N TYR A 11 2.76 -12.22 21.78
CA TYR A 11 1.74 -11.75 22.74
C TYR A 11 0.33 -11.78 22.14
N PHE A 12 0.21 -11.53 20.84
CA PHE A 12 -1.07 -11.62 20.14
C PHE A 12 -1.55 -13.07 20.04
N ALA A 13 -0.63 -14.01 19.76
CA ALA A 13 -0.93 -15.44 19.73
C ALA A 13 -1.37 -15.96 21.11
N VAL A 14 -0.69 -15.54 22.18
CA VAL A 14 -1.06 -15.92 23.56
C VAL A 14 -2.39 -15.30 23.99
N ALA A 15 -2.65 -14.03 23.65
CA ALA A 15 -3.94 -13.40 23.92
C ALA A 15 -5.09 -14.08 23.16
N LEU A 16 -4.88 -14.46 21.89
CA LEU A 16 -5.87 -15.19 21.10
C LEU A 16 -6.15 -16.58 21.69
N LEU A 17 -5.11 -17.30 22.13
CA LEU A 17 -5.24 -18.59 22.81
C LEU A 17 -5.99 -18.46 24.14
N ALA A 18 -5.68 -17.42 24.92
CA ALA A 18 -6.38 -17.14 26.17
C ALA A 18 -7.87 -16.85 25.93
N ILE A 19 -8.20 -16.03 24.92
CA ILE A 19 -9.59 -15.73 24.54
C ILE A 19 -10.33 -17.00 24.08
N LEU A 20 -9.69 -17.85 23.27
CA LEU A 20 -10.28 -19.11 22.82
C LEU A 20 -10.53 -20.10 23.97
N LEU A 21 -9.58 -20.21 24.90
CA LEU A 21 -9.73 -21.05 26.10
C LEU A 21 -10.82 -20.52 27.03
N LEU A 22 -10.90 -19.21 27.20
CA LEU A 22 -11.89 -18.55 28.05
C LEU A 22 -13.29 -18.66 27.43
N GLN A 23 -13.41 -18.52 26.10
CA GLN A 23 -14.63 -18.78 25.36
C GLN A 23 -15.09 -20.24 25.54
N ASN A 24 -14.16 -21.20 25.45
CA ASN A 24 -14.48 -22.62 25.59
C ASN A 24 -14.92 -22.97 27.03
N ALA A 25 -14.26 -22.41 28.04
CA ALA A 25 -14.66 -22.53 29.44
C ALA A 25 -16.03 -21.89 29.73
N TRP A 26 -16.32 -20.75 29.09
CA TRP A 26 -17.60 -20.04 29.24
C TRP A 26 -18.77 -20.80 28.60
N VAL A 27 -18.54 -21.45 27.45
CA VAL A 27 -19.54 -22.30 26.80
C VAL A 27 -19.79 -23.58 27.61
N GLY A 28 -18.76 -24.15 28.26
CA GLY A 28 -18.90 -25.31 29.15
C GLY A 28 -19.78 -25.07 30.39
N MET A 29 -19.89 -23.83 30.87
CA MET A 29 -20.79 -23.48 32.00
C MET A 29 -22.28 -23.36 31.59
N ARG A 30 -22.61 -23.35 30.29
CA ARG A 30 -24.00 -23.40 29.82
C ARG A 30 -24.41 -24.86 29.63
N THR A 31 -24.87 -25.49 30.71
CA THR A 31 -25.42 -26.84 30.68
C THR A 31 -26.78 -26.85 29.97
N ILE A 32 -26.75 -26.83 28.65
CA ILE A 32 -27.91 -27.06 27.80
C ILE A 32 -28.09 -28.58 27.71
N ALA A 33 -29.21 -29.09 28.22
CA ALA A 33 -29.57 -30.48 27.99
C ALA A 33 -30.15 -30.61 26.57
N PRO A 34 -29.57 -31.42 25.67
CA PRO A 34 -30.23 -31.78 24.43
C PRO A 34 -31.42 -32.67 24.77
N LEU A 35 -32.64 -32.17 24.55
CA LEU A 35 -33.88 -32.92 24.76
C LEU A 35 -34.45 -33.34 23.40
N PRO A 36 -34.75 -34.64 23.19
CA PRO A 36 -35.44 -35.10 22.00
C PRO A 36 -36.79 -34.38 21.83
N TYR A 37 -37.18 -34.12 20.58
CA TYR A 37 -38.39 -33.36 20.26
C TYR A 37 -39.67 -34.07 20.74
N SER A 38 -39.68 -35.40 20.71
CA SER A 38 -40.76 -36.21 21.29
C SER A 38 -40.91 -36.03 22.81
N GLU A 39 -39.80 -35.93 23.54
CA GLU A 39 -39.79 -35.73 24.98
C GLU A 39 -40.21 -34.31 25.36
N PHE A 40 -39.82 -33.32 24.54
CA PHE A 40 -40.33 -31.95 24.63
C PHE A 40 -41.86 -31.90 24.44
N GLN A 41 -42.42 -32.62 23.45
CA GLN A 41 -43.87 -32.65 23.26
C GLN A 41 -44.61 -33.24 24.47
N THR A 42 -44.07 -34.29 25.09
CA THR A 42 -44.63 -34.89 26.30
C THR A 42 -44.58 -33.91 27.48
N LEU A 43 -43.43 -33.26 27.71
CA LEU A 43 -43.27 -32.26 28.77
C LEU A 43 -44.15 -31.01 28.56
N LEU A 44 -44.43 -30.65 27.31
CA LEU A 44 -45.34 -29.57 26.94
C LEU A 44 -46.81 -29.95 27.21
N ARG A 45 -47.22 -31.20 26.90
CA ARG A 45 -48.55 -31.74 27.26
C ARG A 45 -48.75 -31.82 28.78
N GLU A 46 -47.69 -32.13 29.53
CA GLU A 46 -47.70 -32.19 31.00
C GLU A 46 -47.56 -30.82 31.70
N ASN A 47 -47.56 -29.70 30.94
CA ASN A 47 -47.47 -28.32 31.45
C ASN A 47 -46.19 -28.01 32.26
N LYS A 48 -45.09 -28.74 31.99
CA LYS A 48 -43.81 -28.60 32.70
C LYS A 48 -42.83 -27.61 32.05
N VAL A 49 -43.23 -26.92 30.97
CA VAL A 49 -42.42 -25.93 30.24
C VAL A 49 -42.79 -24.51 30.67
N ALA A 50 -41.79 -23.69 31.02
CA ALA A 50 -41.97 -22.32 31.53
C ALA A 50 -41.98 -21.28 30.42
N GLU A 51 -41.02 -21.37 29.50
CA GLU A 51 -40.85 -20.42 28.39
C GLU A 51 -40.26 -21.13 27.17
N ILE A 52 -40.65 -20.69 25.97
CA ILE A 52 -40.23 -21.27 24.69
C ILE A 52 -39.80 -20.13 23.75
N ALA A 53 -38.58 -20.21 23.23
CA ALA A 53 -38.07 -19.37 22.16
C ALA A 53 -37.80 -20.24 20.92
N VAL A 54 -38.51 -19.94 19.83
CA VAL A 54 -38.42 -20.69 18.56
C VAL A 54 -37.47 -19.98 17.62
N ALA A 55 -36.34 -20.60 17.29
CA ALA A 55 -35.42 -20.16 16.24
C ALA A 55 -35.66 -21.00 14.95
N ASP A 56 -34.99 -20.62 13.86
CA ASP A 56 -35.21 -21.22 12.53
C ASP A 56 -34.96 -22.73 12.50
N ASN A 57 -34.00 -23.23 13.29
CA ASN A 57 -33.60 -24.65 13.28
C ASN A 57 -33.68 -25.32 14.66
N GLN A 58 -33.88 -24.55 15.73
CA GLN A 58 -33.85 -25.04 17.12
C GLN A 58 -34.90 -24.33 17.96
N ILE A 59 -35.45 -25.04 18.94
CA ILE A 59 -36.35 -24.53 19.95
C ILE A 59 -35.60 -24.55 21.27
N HIS A 60 -35.46 -23.37 21.86
CA HIS A 60 -34.87 -23.17 23.18
C HIS A 60 -36.01 -23.07 24.18
N GLY A 61 -35.85 -23.67 25.36
CA GLY A 61 -36.84 -23.50 26.42
C GLY A 61 -36.27 -23.73 27.81
N THR A 62 -37.05 -23.29 28.79
CA THR A 62 -36.78 -23.50 30.21
C THR A 62 -37.88 -24.36 30.83
N LEU A 63 -37.50 -25.33 31.65
CA LEU A 63 -38.45 -26.19 32.37
C LEU A 63 -38.85 -25.56 33.71
N LYS A 64 -40.12 -25.73 34.13
CA LYS A 64 -40.67 -25.25 35.42
C LYS A 64 -40.15 -26.05 36.63
N ALA A 65 -39.72 -27.29 36.42
CA ALA A 65 -39.08 -28.13 37.42
C ALA A 65 -37.73 -28.65 36.87
N PRO A 66 -36.66 -28.70 37.68
CA PRO A 66 -35.37 -29.21 37.24
C PRO A 66 -35.51 -30.68 36.84
N LEU A 67 -34.97 -31.05 35.68
CA LEU A 67 -34.81 -32.45 35.29
C LEU A 67 -33.92 -33.15 36.34
N ALA A 68 -33.98 -34.49 36.46
CA ALA A 68 -33.23 -35.28 37.45
C ALA A 68 -31.69 -35.08 37.44
N ASP A 69 -31.17 -34.34 36.47
CA ASP A 69 -29.76 -34.00 36.25
C ASP A 69 -29.45 -32.49 36.48
N GLY A 70 -30.34 -31.75 37.17
CA GLY A 70 -30.13 -30.36 37.62
C GLY A 70 -30.19 -29.28 36.52
N LYS A 71 -30.44 -29.65 35.26
CA LYS A 71 -30.42 -28.75 34.10
C LYS A 71 -31.81 -28.14 33.84
N GLN A 72 -31.90 -26.81 33.85
CA GLN A 72 -33.15 -26.06 33.65
C GLN A 72 -33.37 -25.55 32.22
N LYS A 73 -32.33 -25.56 31.38
CA LYS A 73 -32.37 -25.08 29.99
C LYS A 73 -32.25 -26.25 29.04
N PHE A 74 -33.16 -26.33 28.08
CA PHE A 74 -33.14 -27.35 27.05
C PHE A 74 -33.12 -26.76 25.66
N VAL A 75 -32.52 -27.51 24.74
CA VAL A 75 -32.57 -27.25 23.31
C VAL A 75 -33.08 -28.50 22.63
N THR A 76 -34.14 -28.33 21.84
CA THR A 76 -34.64 -29.37 20.93
C THR A 76 -34.54 -28.88 19.50
N THR A 77 -34.11 -29.74 18.58
CA THR A 77 -34.11 -29.41 17.15
C THR A 77 -35.54 -29.43 16.61
N ARG A 78 -35.91 -28.43 15.81
CA ARG A 78 -37.26 -28.31 15.24
C ARG A 78 -37.48 -29.42 14.18
N VAL A 79 -38.64 -30.06 14.23
CA VAL A 79 -39.10 -31.03 13.21
C VAL A 79 -40.31 -30.41 12.50
N ASP A 80 -40.44 -30.69 11.20
CA ASP A 80 -41.53 -30.15 10.38
C ASP A 80 -42.91 -30.46 11.01
N PRO A 81 -43.85 -29.49 11.09
CA PRO A 81 -45.14 -29.68 11.76
C PRO A 81 -46.02 -30.79 11.16
N GLY A 82 -45.89 -31.10 9.87
CA GLY A 82 -46.61 -32.20 9.21
C GLY A 82 -46.05 -33.55 9.64
N LEU A 83 -44.72 -33.70 9.52
CA LEU A 83 -44.02 -34.92 9.91
C LEU A 83 -44.13 -35.21 11.42
N ALA A 84 -44.13 -34.16 12.24
CA ALA A 84 -44.29 -34.27 13.69
C ALA A 84 -45.68 -34.76 14.11
N LYS A 85 -46.74 -34.46 13.35
CA LYS A 85 -48.11 -34.94 13.64
C LYS A 85 -48.27 -36.41 13.30
N ASP A 86 -47.66 -36.86 12.21
CA ASP A 86 -47.71 -38.26 11.78
C ASP A 86 -46.85 -39.14 12.68
N LEU A 87 -45.65 -38.67 13.05
CA LEU A 87 -44.75 -39.40 13.95
C LEU A 87 -45.22 -39.40 15.41
N ALA A 88 -46.04 -38.43 15.84
CA ALA A 88 -46.65 -38.42 17.17
C ALA A 88 -47.73 -39.50 17.37
N GLN A 89 -48.19 -40.16 16.30
CA GLN A 89 -49.10 -41.30 16.37
C GLN A 89 -48.38 -42.62 16.71
N TYR A 90 -47.06 -42.63 16.61
CA TYR A 90 -46.21 -43.78 16.90
C TYR A 90 -45.34 -43.45 18.12
N ASP A 91 -45.20 -44.40 19.06
CA ASP A 91 -44.42 -44.21 20.30
C ASP A 91 -42.90 -44.28 20.03
N VAL A 92 -42.39 -43.35 19.21
CA VAL A 92 -41.01 -43.33 18.75
C VAL A 92 -40.34 -42.03 19.19
N LYS A 93 -39.08 -42.11 19.65
CA LYS A 93 -38.27 -40.94 19.94
C LYS A 93 -37.72 -40.35 18.65
N PHE A 94 -38.10 -39.12 18.32
CA PHE A 94 -37.61 -38.41 17.12
C PHE A 94 -36.99 -37.06 17.48
N ALA A 95 -35.91 -36.72 16.77
CA ALA A 95 -35.20 -35.45 16.88
C ALA A 95 -34.80 -34.98 15.47
N GLY A 96 -34.90 -33.68 15.22
CA GLY A 96 -34.39 -33.09 13.99
C GLY A 96 -32.86 -33.23 13.94
N VAL A 97 -32.33 -33.72 12.82
CA VAL A 97 -30.89 -33.80 12.61
C VAL A 97 -30.48 -32.53 11.86
N VAL A 98 -29.72 -31.66 12.51
CA VAL A 98 -29.06 -30.55 11.83
C VAL A 98 -27.92 -31.16 11.01
N GLN A 99 -28.11 -31.30 9.70
CA GLN A 99 -27.00 -31.64 8.82
C GLN A 99 -26.00 -30.50 8.88
N SER A 100 -24.79 -30.79 9.37
CA SER A 100 -23.75 -29.78 9.53
C SER A 100 -23.17 -29.42 8.17
N THR A 101 -23.76 -28.44 7.50
CA THR A 101 -23.26 -27.88 6.24
C THR A 101 -21.95 -27.08 6.45
N PHE A 102 -21.54 -26.86 7.70
CA PHE A 102 -20.35 -26.10 8.08
C PHE A 102 -19.09 -26.48 7.29
N LEU A 103 -18.78 -27.77 7.12
CA LEU A 103 -17.58 -28.17 6.38
C LEU A 103 -17.70 -27.81 4.89
N ARG A 104 -18.89 -27.98 4.30
CA ARG A 104 -19.17 -27.62 2.90
C ARG A 104 -19.14 -26.11 2.70
N ASP A 105 -19.69 -25.35 3.64
CA ASP A 105 -19.72 -23.89 3.59
C ASP A 105 -18.29 -23.37 3.74
N VAL A 106 -17.54 -23.86 4.72
CA VAL A 106 -16.14 -23.48 4.95
C VAL A 106 -15.27 -23.80 3.75
N LEU A 107 -15.33 -25.02 3.20
CA LEU A 107 -14.61 -25.34 1.97
C LEU A 107 -15.05 -24.47 0.79
N GLY A 108 -16.34 -24.15 0.70
CA GLY A 108 -16.93 -23.37 -0.38
C GLY A 108 -16.38 -21.95 -0.48
N TRP A 109 -16.07 -21.29 0.63
CA TRP A 109 -15.47 -19.94 0.62
C TRP A 109 -13.94 -19.95 0.70
N VAL A 110 -13.35 -20.91 1.42
CA VAL A 110 -11.90 -20.98 1.61
C VAL A 110 -11.17 -21.42 0.34
N VAL A 111 -11.70 -22.38 -0.41
CA VAL A 111 -11.03 -22.88 -1.62
C VAL A 111 -10.90 -21.78 -2.69
N PRO A 112 -11.95 -21.02 -3.05
CA PRO A 112 -11.82 -19.91 -4.00
C PRO A 112 -10.88 -18.81 -3.49
N ALA A 113 -10.91 -18.48 -2.20
CA ALA A 113 -10.03 -17.47 -1.61
C ALA A 113 -8.55 -17.89 -1.70
N LEU A 114 -8.23 -19.16 -1.41
CA LEU A 114 -6.88 -19.68 -1.53
C LEU A 114 -6.39 -19.70 -2.98
N VAL A 115 -7.24 -20.05 -3.94
CA VAL A 115 -6.90 -19.99 -5.38
C VAL A 115 -6.62 -18.55 -5.79
N PHE A 116 -7.43 -17.59 -5.36
CA PHE A 116 -7.21 -16.17 -5.65
C PHE A 116 -5.89 -15.66 -5.05
N ILE A 117 -5.61 -16.00 -3.79
CA ILE A 117 -4.35 -15.64 -3.12
C ILE A 117 -3.16 -16.28 -3.84
N ALA A 118 -3.24 -17.55 -4.21
CA ALA A 118 -2.17 -18.23 -4.95
C ALA A 118 -1.92 -17.58 -6.32
N LEU A 119 -2.98 -17.22 -7.05
CA LEU A 119 -2.88 -16.53 -8.34
C LEU A 119 -2.29 -15.13 -8.17
N TRP A 120 -2.71 -14.39 -7.15
CA TRP A 120 -2.22 -13.06 -6.80
C TRP A 120 -0.73 -13.09 -6.44
N LEU A 121 -0.30 -14.05 -5.62
CA LEU A 121 1.10 -14.25 -5.26
C LEU A 121 1.95 -14.63 -6.48
N LEU A 122 1.42 -15.44 -7.40
CA LEU A 122 2.11 -15.82 -8.62
C LEU A 122 2.29 -14.64 -9.59
N ILE A 123 1.26 -13.79 -9.72
CA ILE A 123 1.31 -12.56 -10.51
C ILE A 123 2.31 -11.57 -9.90
N MET A 124 2.22 -11.32 -8.60
CA MET A 124 3.14 -10.44 -7.87
C MET A 124 4.60 -10.92 -7.99
N ARG A 125 4.84 -12.22 -7.88
CA ARG A 125 6.17 -12.81 -8.07
C ARG A 125 6.68 -12.62 -9.48
N ARG A 126 5.86 -12.87 -10.52
CA ARG A 126 6.25 -12.61 -11.91
C ARG A 126 6.50 -11.12 -12.22
N PHE A 127 5.75 -10.22 -11.60
CA PHE A 127 5.96 -8.78 -11.74
C PHE A 127 7.24 -8.31 -11.04
N ALA A 128 7.51 -8.84 -9.84
CA ALA A 128 8.74 -8.57 -9.10
C ALA A 128 9.99 -9.10 -9.83
N ASP A 129 9.89 -10.24 -10.51
CA ASP A 129 10.98 -10.80 -11.31
C ASP A 129 11.26 -9.99 -12.59
N LYS A 130 10.23 -9.41 -13.23
CA LYS A 130 10.37 -8.53 -14.41
C LYS A 130 10.80 -7.10 -14.08
N MET A 131 10.43 -6.57 -12.92
CA MET A 131 10.92 -5.30 -12.38
C MET A 131 11.92 -5.58 -11.25
N GLY A 132 13.08 -6.12 -11.62
CA GLY A 132 14.07 -6.70 -10.72
C GLY A 132 14.09 -6.12 -9.30
N GLY A 133 13.57 -6.89 -8.33
CA GLY A 133 13.82 -6.85 -6.89
C GLY A 133 13.62 -5.53 -6.11
N GLY A 134 13.33 -4.41 -6.77
CA GLY A 134 13.44 -3.06 -6.19
C GLY A 134 12.34 -2.08 -6.59
N GLY A 135 11.27 -2.55 -7.24
CA GLY A 135 10.20 -1.71 -7.81
C GLY A 135 9.50 -0.77 -6.83
N PHE A 136 9.48 -1.07 -5.53
CA PHE A 136 8.92 -0.18 -4.50
C PHE A 136 9.90 0.87 -3.97
N MET A 137 11.21 0.65 -4.07
CA MET A 137 12.23 1.60 -3.56
C MET A 137 12.46 2.79 -4.51
N ASN A 138 12.00 2.69 -5.76
CA ASN A 138 12.16 3.74 -6.77
C ASN A 138 10.96 4.69 -6.88
N ILE A 139 9.93 4.55 -6.04
CA ILE A 139 8.77 5.46 -6.00
C ILE A 139 9.11 6.87 -5.47
N GLY A 140 10.34 7.08 -4.97
CA GLY A 140 10.81 8.38 -4.48
C GLY A 140 11.94 9.02 -5.30
N LYS A 141 12.46 8.38 -6.35
CA LYS A 141 13.49 9.00 -7.22
C LYS A 141 12.81 9.72 -8.36
N SER A 142 13.13 11.01 -8.51
CA SER A 142 12.55 11.86 -9.55
C SER A 142 12.78 11.24 -10.93
N LYS A 143 11.69 10.93 -11.65
CA LYS A 143 11.73 10.48 -13.05
C LYS A 143 11.90 11.68 -14.02
N ALA A 144 12.55 12.75 -13.59
CA ALA A 144 12.88 13.84 -14.48
C ALA A 144 13.81 13.30 -15.57
N LYS A 145 13.37 13.38 -16.82
CA LYS A 145 14.24 13.17 -17.98
C LYS A 145 15.16 14.39 -18.04
N VAL A 146 16.22 14.36 -17.24
CA VAL A 146 17.31 15.32 -17.36
C VAL A 146 17.93 15.09 -18.73
N TYR A 147 17.68 16.00 -19.67
CA TYR A 147 18.27 15.93 -20.99
C TYR A 147 19.73 16.34 -20.86
N VAL A 148 20.61 15.34 -20.82
CA VAL A 148 22.05 15.54 -20.87
C VAL A 148 22.45 15.53 -22.33
N GLU A 149 22.79 16.71 -22.85
CA GLU A 149 23.42 16.83 -24.15
C GLU A 149 24.94 16.84 -23.93
N THR A 150 25.58 15.72 -24.25
CA THR A 150 27.04 15.57 -24.11
C THR A 150 27.80 16.21 -25.27
N ASP A 151 27.13 16.48 -26.39
CA ASP A 151 27.72 17.07 -27.59
C ASP A 151 26.80 18.16 -28.14
N THR A 152 26.90 19.35 -27.54
CA THR A 152 26.25 20.56 -28.06
C THR A 152 26.96 20.99 -29.34
N ARG A 153 26.36 20.66 -30.50
CA ARG A 153 26.85 21.03 -31.86
C ARG A 153 26.69 22.51 -32.20
N VAL A 154 26.68 23.39 -31.20
CA VAL A 154 26.42 24.83 -31.34
C VAL A 154 27.58 25.58 -30.70
N SER A 155 28.08 26.60 -31.39
CA SER A 155 29.26 27.39 -31.03
C SER A 155 28.93 28.89 -31.01
N PHE A 156 29.88 29.76 -30.62
CA PHE A 156 29.67 31.20 -30.68
C PHE A 156 29.54 31.75 -32.10
N ALA A 157 29.93 30.96 -33.12
CA ALA A 157 29.72 31.30 -34.52
C ALA A 157 28.24 31.23 -34.93
N ASP A 158 27.43 30.42 -34.24
CA ASP A 158 26.01 30.20 -34.55
C ASP A 158 25.08 31.23 -33.90
N VAL A 159 25.62 32.10 -33.04
CA VAL A 159 24.90 33.17 -32.36
C VAL A 159 25.28 34.51 -33.01
N ALA A 160 24.35 35.43 -33.23
CA ALA A 160 24.63 36.73 -33.86
C ALA A 160 24.00 37.89 -33.07
N GLY A 161 24.62 39.08 -33.15
CA GLY A 161 24.04 40.34 -32.65
C GLY A 161 24.10 40.55 -31.13
N VAL A 162 24.93 39.79 -30.41
CA VAL A 162 25.10 39.87 -28.94
C VAL A 162 26.58 39.82 -28.55
N ASP A 163 27.39 40.68 -29.19
CA ASP A 163 28.86 40.61 -29.09
C ASP A 163 29.37 40.95 -27.69
N GLU A 164 28.72 41.87 -26.97
CA GLU A 164 29.05 42.21 -25.59
C GLU A 164 28.82 41.01 -24.65
N ALA A 165 27.65 40.36 -24.77
CA ALA A 165 27.32 39.20 -23.95
C ALA A 165 28.22 38.00 -24.26
N LYS A 166 28.62 37.82 -25.52
CA LYS A 166 29.61 36.80 -25.90
C LYS A 166 30.96 37.06 -25.25
N GLU A 167 31.43 38.31 -25.21
CA GLU A 167 32.71 38.66 -24.62
C GLU A 167 32.74 38.36 -23.12
N GLU A 168 31.68 38.69 -22.38
CA GLU A 168 31.55 38.32 -20.96
C GLU A 168 31.52 36.80 -20.77
N LEU A 169 30.81 36.07 -21.64
CA LEU A 169 30.70 34.62 -21.53
C LEU A 169 31.97 33.88 -21.96
N LYS A 170 32.86 34.48 -22.76
CA LYS A 170 34.18 33.90 -23.08
C LYS A 170 35.03 33.69 -21.83
N GLU A 171 34.91 34.57 -20.83
CA GLU A 171 35.61 34.39 -19.55
C GLU A 171 35.14 33.10 -18.86
N ILE A 172 33.83 32.86 -18.83
CA ILE A 172 33.22 31.65 -18.27
C ILE A 172 33.68 30.40 -19.02
N VAL A 173 33.76 30.45 -20.36
CA VAL A 173 34.30 29.36 -21.17
C VAL A 173 35.75 29.06 -20.78
N GLY A 174 36.57 30.09 -20.57
CA GLY A 174 37.96 29.95 -20.10
C GLY A 174 38.06 29.23 -18.75
N PHE A 175 37.22 29.63 -17.79
CA PHE A 175 37.13 28.98 -16.48
C PHE A 175 36.71 27.50 -16.56
N LEU A 176 35.81 27.15 -17.49
CA LEU A 176 35.34 25.77 -17.66
C LEU A 176 36.37 24.89 -18.37
N ARG A 177 37.15 25.44 -19.31
CA ARG A 177 38.21 24.73 -20.03
C ARG A 177 39.46 24.49 -19.18
N ASP A 178 39.89 25.48 -18.40
CA ASP A 178 41.05 25.35 -17.49
C ASP A 178 40.77 25.88 -16.08
N PRO A 179 40.00 25.15 -15.25
CA PRO A 179 39.70 25.59 -13.89
C PRO A 179 40.93 25.78 -13.01
N GLN A 180 42.03 25.05 -13.29
CA GLN A 180 43.23 25.08 -12.45
C GLN A 180 44.05 26.35 -12.67
N HIS A 181 44.22 26.79 -13.92
CA HIS A 181 44.97 28.00 -14.24
C HIS A 181 44.33 29.23 -13.60
N TYR A 182 43.02 29.40 -13.79
CA TYR A 182 42.29 30.53 -13.23
C TYR A 182 42.22 30.50 -11.70
N GLY A 183 42.11 29.31 -11.09
CA GLY A 183 42.14 29.16 -9.64
C GLY A 183 43.47 29.59 -9.01
N ARG A 184 44.61 29.34 -9.69
CA ARG A 184 45.95 29.79 -9.22
C ARG A 184 46.11 31.30 -9.23
N LEU A 185 45.44 31.97 -10.16
CA LEU A 185 45.40 33.44 -10.25
C LEU A 185 44.42 34.06 -9.22
N GLY A 186 43.77 33.24 -8.37
CA GLY A 186 42.77 33.70 -7.40
C GLY A 186 41.40 33.96 -8.01
N GLY A 187 41.20 33.64 -9.29
CA GLY A 187 39.92 33.77 -9.97
C GLY A 187 38.88 32.82 -9.39
N ARG A 188 37.67 33.33 -9.14
CA ARG A 188 36.52 32.54 -8.70
C ARG A 188 35.51 32.44 -9.83
N VAL A 189 35.17 31.21 -10.22
CA VAL A 189 34.11 30.97 -11.21
C VAL A 189 32.79 31.52 -10.67
N PRO A 190 32.07 32.37 -11.42
CA PRO A 190 30.70 32.74 -11.07
C PRO A 190 29.83 31.50 -10.94
N LYS A 191 29.06 31.40 -9.85
CA LYS A 191 28.23 30.22 -9.57
C LYS A 191 26.97 30.15 -10.43
N GLY A 192 26.58 31.25 -11.06
CA GLY A 192 25.39 31.34 -11.90
C GLY A 192 25.42 32.63 -12.71
N VAL A 193 24.83 32.57 -13.90
CA VAL A 193 24.65 33.70 -14.82
C VAL A 193 23.16 33.76 -15.16
N LEU A 194 22.55 34.94 -15.05
CA LEU A 194 21.16 35.15 -15.41
C LEU A 194 21.08 35.88 -16.76
N LEU A 195 20.55 35.22 -17.77
CA LEU A 195 20.31 35.81 -19.09
C LEU A 195 18.91 36.43 -19.11
N VAL A 196 18.82 37.76 -19.25
CA VAL A 196 17.55 38.50 -19.29
C VAL A 196 17.32 39.08 -20.67
N GLY A 197 16.09 38.99 -21.16
CA GLY A 197 15.67 39.63 -22.41
C GLY A 197 14.32 39.11 -22.89
N PRO A 198 13.70 39.78 -23.88
CA PRO A 198 12.45 39.34 -24.50
C PRO A 198 12.49 37.88 -24.97
N PRO A 199 11.33 37.20 -25.11
CA PRO A 199 11.29 35.88 -25.73
C PRO A 199 11.84 35.94 -27.17
N GLY A 200 12.55 34.89 -27.60
CA GLY A 200 13.10 34.80 -28.95
C GLY A 200 14.46 35.47 -29.18
N THR A 201 15.09 36.07 -28.17
CA THR A 201 16.43 36.69 -28.30
C THR A 201 17.61 35.71 -28.25
N GLY A 202 17.36 34.41 -28.35
CA GLY A 202 18.42 33.40 -28.40
C GLY A 202 19.11 33.08 -27.08
N LYS A 203 18.49 33.37 -25.90
CA LYS A 203 19.07 33.05 -24.58
C LYS A 203 19.47 31.57 -24.45
N THR A 204 18.58 30.65 -24.80
CA THR A 204 18.82 29.21 -24.79
C THR A 204 19.90 28.80 -25.80
N LEU A 205 19.95 29.47 -26.96
CA LEU A 205 20.97 29.22 -27.99
C LEU A 205 22.36 29.68 -27.52
N LEU A 206 22.43 30.86 -26.87
CA LEU A 206 23.66 31.40 -26.30
C LEU A 206 24.19 30.48 -25.18
N ALA A 207 23.33 30.01 -24.29
CA ALA A 207 23.73 29.05 -23.25
C ALA A 207 24.28 27.73 -23.82
N ARG A 208 23.66 27.21 -24.89
CA ARG A 208 24.14 26.02 -25.62
C ARG A 208 25.49 26.28 -26.30
N ALA A 209 25.68 27.46 -26.89
CA ALA A 209 26.93 27.88 -27.49
C ALA A 209 28.08 27.96 -26.47
N VAL A 210 27.83 28.45 -25.25
CA VAL A 210 28.83 28.45 -24.16
C VAL A 210 29.27 27.03 -23.81
N ALA A 211 28.34 26.08 -23.73
CA ALA A 211 28.65 24.69 -23.44
C ALA A 211 29.42 24.01 -24.59
N GLY A 212 29.03 24.26 -25.84
CA GLY A 212 29.74 23.76 -27.02
C GLY A 212 31.15 24.34 -27.14
N GLU A 213 31.32 25.63 -26.87
CA GLU A 213 32.64 26.26 -26.81
C GLU A 213 33.48 25.72 -25.66
N ALA A 214 32.91 25.49 -24.49
CA ALA A 214 33.66 24.88 -23.39
C ALA A 214 33.93 23.38 -23.57
N GLY A 215 33.18 22.70 -24.45
CA GLY A 215 33.26 21.25 -24.64
C GLY A 215 32.79 20.46 -23.42
N VAL A 216 31.82 21.00 -22.67
CA VAL A 216 31.32 20.41 -21.42
C VAL A 216 29.86 19.93 -21.56
N PRO A 217 29.42 18.94 -20.78
CA PRO A 217 28.03 18.50 -20.80
C PRO A 217 27.04 19.63 -20.48
N PHE A 218 25.95 19.68 -21.24
CA PHE A 218 24.87 20.64 -21.08
C PHE A 218 23.63 19.96 -20.52
N PHE A 219 23.22 20.37 -19.32
CA PHE A 219 22.01 19.92 -18.64
C PHE A 219 20.92 20.97 -18.85
N SER A 220 19.81 20.61 -19.49
CA SER A 220 18.69 21.53 -19.74
C SER A 220 17.44 21.10 -18.98
N ILE A 221 16.80 22.04 -18.27
CA ILE A 221 15.50 21.85 -17.60
C ILE A 221 14.68 23.15 -17.68
N SER A 222 13.35 23.07 -17.78
CA SER A 222 12.47 24.25 -17.64
C SER A 222 12.10 24.45 -16.16
N GLY A 223 12.04 25.70 -15.72
CA GLY A 223 11.67 26.10 -14.37
C GLY A 223 10.25 25.66 -13.99
N SER A 224 9.36 25.62 -14.98
CA SER A 224 7.99 25.10 -14.83
C SER A 224 7.94 23.65 -14.34
N GLU A 225 8.98 22.85 -14.63
CA GLU A 225 9.07 21.46 -14.17
C GLU A 225 9.28 21.32 -12.65
N PHE A 226 9.66 22.39 -11.95
CA PHE A 226 9.82 22.38 -10.50
C PHE A 226 8.54 22.76 -9.76
N VAL A 227 7.54 23.32 -10.47
CA VAL A 227 6.26 23.74 -9.89
C VAL A 227 5.26 22.61 -10.03
N GLU A 228 5.10 21.82 -8.97
CA GLU A 228 4.17 20.70 -8.93
C GLU A 228 3.12 20.84 -7.82
N MET A 229 1.98 20.16 -7.98
CA MET A 229 0.90 20.10 -6.99
C MET A 229 1.32 19.40 -5.69
N PHE A 230 2.40 18.61 -5.71
CA PHE A 230 2.86 17.82 -4.58
C PHE A 230 4.03 18.50 -3.85
N VAL A 231 3.80 18.83 -2.58
CA VAL A 231 4.80 19.47 -1.72
C VAL A 231 6.04 18.60 -1.60
N GLY A 232 7.22 19.19 -1.83
CA GLY A 232 8.52 18.53 -1.65
C GLY A 232 9.07 17.79 -2.86
N VAL A 233 8.27 17.53 -3.90
CA VAL A 233 8.74 16.87 -5.13
C VAL A 233 9.69 17.77 -5.92
N GLY A 234 9.35 19.05 -6.09
CA GLY A 234 10.23 20.03 -6.75
C GLY A 234 11.59 20.17 -6.06
N ALA A 235 11.62 20.23 -4.72
CA ALA A 235 12.86 20.34 -3.95
C ALA A 235 13.74 19.09 -4.06
N ALA A 236 13.15 17.89 -4.13
CA ALA A 236 13.90 16.66 -4.40
C ALA A 236 14.50 16.68 -5.81
N ARG A 237 13.75 17.12 -6.82
CA ARG A 237 14.22 17.25 -8.20
C ARG A 237 15.41 18.19 -8.35
N VAL A 238 15.38 19.35 -7.67
CA VAL A 238 16.53 20.27 -7.65
C VAL A 238 17.76 19.58 -7.07
N ARG A 239 17.63 18.85 -5.95
CA ARG A 239 18.78 18.12 -5.38
C ARG A 239 19.33 17.06 -6.34
N ASP A 240 18.46 16.25 -6.91
CA ASP A 240 18.85 15.18 -7.85
C ASP A 240 19.57 15.75 -9.08
N LEU A 241 19.10 16.88 -9.63
CA LEU A 241 19.74 17.58 -10.76
C LEU A 241 21.16 18.02 -10.41
N PHE A 242 21.34 18.68 -9.26
CA PHE A 242 22.66 19.15 -8.83
C PHE A 242 23.61 17.99 -8.45
N GLU A 243 23.09 16.87 -7.94
CA GLU A 243 23.89 15.66 -7.69
C GLU A 243 24.40 15.04 -8.99
N GLN A 244 23.53 14.91 -10.01
CA GLN A 244 23.93 14.39 -11.33
C GLN A 244 24.94 15.31 -12.00
N ALA A 245 24.73 16.63 -11.96
CA ALA A 245 25.65 17.60 -12.52
C ALA A 245 27.04 17.54 -11.86
N ARG A 246 27.12 17.38 -10.52
CA ARG A 246 28.40 17.20 -9.82
C ARG A 246 29.17 15.97 -10.28
N GLN A 247 28.49 14.89 -10.66
CA GLN A 247 29.13 13.68 -11.18
C GLN A 247 29.69 13.86 -12.60
N ALA A 248 29.12 14.81 -13.36
CA ALA A 248 29.52 15.14 -14.73
C ALA A 248 30.39 16.42 -14.82
N ALA A 249 30.92 16.91 -13.70
CA ALA A 249 31.69 18.15 -13.67
C ALA A 249 33.03 18.03 -14.43
N PRO A 250 33.49 19.08 -15.15
CA PRO A 250 32.82 20.38 -15.34
C PRO A 250 31.64 20.29 -16.30
N CYS A 251 30.53 20.97 -16.00
CA CYS A 251 29.29 20.97 -16.79
C CYS A 251 28.51 22.28 -16.63
N ILE A 252 27.54 22.52 -17.50
CA ILE A 252 26.59 23.65 -17.39
C ILE A 252 25.20 23.14 -17.10
N ILE A 253 24.53 23.77 -16.13
CA ILE A 253 23.10 23.58 -15.86
C ILE A 253 22.36 24.81 -16.37
N PHE A 254 21.46 24.62 -17.31
CA PHE A 254 20.58 25.65 -17.85
C PHE A 254 19.15 25.41 -17.34
N ILE A 255 18.61 26.43 -16.68
CA ILE A 255 17.23 26.47 -16.23
C ILE A 255 16.52 27.54 -17.06
N ASP A 256 15.66 27.12 -17.99
CA ASP A 256 14.81 28.05 -18.75
C ASP A 256 13.62 28.50 -17.88
N GLU A 257 13.00 29.64 -18.19
CA GLU A 257 11.77 30.10 -17.48
C GLU A 257 11.91 30.11 -15.94
N LEU A 258 12.92 30.83 -15.44
CA LEU A 258 13.17 31.04 -14.00
C LEU A 258 12.34 32.23 -13.43
N ASP A 259 11.22 32.56 -14.05
CA ASP A 259 10.30 33.61 -13.59
C ASP A 259 9.32 33.15 -12.49
#